data_AF-A0A0F9L2M3-F1
#
_entry.id   AF-A0A0F9L2M3-F1
#
_cell.length_a   1.000
_cell.length_b   1.000
_cell.length_c   1.000
_cell.angle_alpha   90.00
_cell.angle_beta   90.00
_cell.angle_gamma   90.00
#
_symmetry.space_group_name_H-M   'P 1'
#
loop_
_entity.id
_entity.type
_entity.pdbx_description
1 polymer ?
#
loop_
_entity_poly.entity_id
_entity_poly.type
_entity_poly.pdbx_seq_one_letter_code
_entity_poly.pdbx_strand_id
1 'polypeptide(L)'
;MVSPFKLNDGSFSSYGYGLIIEPLNKYTAIKHTGGINGFLAHAHYIPEQKLYVAVLANSNHINPIFINEKLTAKALGIVLPEFKKTDVTVQQLAPVLGDYRIDENTLRSLIFENDVLYSKRTGGDKTKLITMSKNSFYYPNSNNYLVIEQNSQGQLVMKYFSGLSTTPTEAIKI
;
A
#
# COMPACT_ATOMS: atom_id res chain seq x y z
N MET A 1 8.69 -7.88 -24.93
CA MET A 1 8.47 -6.68 -24.11
C MET A 1 8.14 -7.02 -22.66
N VAL A 2 7.23 -7.96 -22.41
CA VAL A 2 6.71 -8.27 -21.05
C VAL A 2 7.44 -9.40 -20.32
N SER A 3 8.68 -9.69 -20.71
CA SER A 3 9.49 -10.73 -20.06
C SER A 3 10.44 -10.08 -19.06
N PRO A 4 10.46 -10.55 -17.79
CA PRO A 4 11.45 -10.14 -16.80
C PRO A 4 12.88 -10.30 -17.32
N PHE A 5 13.74 -9.32 -17.08
CA PHE A 5 15.15 -9.42 -17.44
C PHE A 5 15.95 -10.16 -16.35
N LYS A 6 16.83 -11.07 -16.74
CA LYS A 6 17.74 -11.75 -15.80
C LYS A 6 18.96 -10.86 -15.53
N LEU A 7 19.21 -10.55 -14.26
CA LEU A 7 20.34 -9.74 -13.82
C LEU A 7 21.63 -10.57 -13.75
N ASN A 8 22.77 -9.88 -13.63
CA ASN A 8 24.11 -10.49 -13.59
C ASN A 8 24.30 -11.45 -12.40
N ASP A 9 23.56 -11.25 -11.31
CA ASP A 9 23.58 -12.11 -10.12
C ASP A 9 22.64 -13.32 -10.24
N GLY A 10 21.93 -13.46 -11.37
CA GLY A 10 21.01 -14.56 -11.65
C GLY A 10 19.56 -14.29 -11.22
N SER A 11 19.27 -13.20 -10.52
CA SER A 11 17.92 -12.79 -10.14
C SER A 11 17.14 -12.24 -11.33
N PHE A 12 15.81 -12.12 -11.21
CA PHE A 12 14.95 -11.53 -12.23
C PHE A 12 14.47 -10.14 -11.81
N SER A 13 14.53 -9.19 -12.74
CA SER A 13 13.99 -7.85 -12.58
C SER A 13 12.46 -7.85 -12.69
N SER A 14 11.80 -7.00 -11.90
CA SER A 14 10.38 -6.67 -12.06
C SER A 14 10.11 -5.68 -13.21
N TYR A 15 11.08 -5.47 -14.11
CA TYR A 15 10.98 -4.53 -15.21
C TYR A 15 11.40 -5.14 -16.55
N GLY A 16 10.70 -4.80 -17.63
CA GLY A 16 11.01 -5.21 -18.99
C GLY A 16 10.57 -4.18 -20.03
N TYR A 17 11.50 -3.68 -20.84
CA TYR A 17 11.26 -2.78 -21.99
C TYR A 17 10.24 -1.65 -21.75
N GLY A 18 10.33 -0.94 -20.62
CA GLY A 18 9.39 0.16 -20.35
C GLY A 18 8.12 -0.26 -19.60
N LEU A 19 8.08 -1.44 -18.98
CA LEU A 19 6.92 -1.95 -18.25
C LEU A 19 7.37 -2.59 -16.94
N ILE A 20 6.60 -2.35 -15.89
CA ILE A 20 6.73 -3.01 -14.58
C ILE A 20 5.86 -4.27 -14.60
N ILE A 21 6.41 -5.38 -14.13
CA ILE A 21 5.74 -6.67 -13.98
C ILE A 21 5.75 -7.00 -12.49
N GLU A 22 4.58 -7.00 -11.87
CA GLU A 22 4.46 -7.21 -10.43
C GLU A 22 3.22 -8.03 -10.06
N PRO A 23 3.22 -8.70 -8.90
CA PRO A 23 2.02 -9.30 -8.36
C PRO A 23 0.95 -8.24 -8.07
N LEU A 24 -0.29 -8.53 -8.43
CA LEU A 24 -1.48 -7.77 -8.08
C LEU A 24 -2.52 -8.75 -7.56
N ASN A 25 -2.69 -8.79 -6.24
CA ASN A 25 -3.48 -9.83 -5.58
C ASN A 25 -2.99 -11.23 -6.04
N LYS A 26 -3.89 -12.11 -6.46
CA LYS A 26 -3.57 -13.43 -7.05
C LYS A 26 -3.17 -13.39 -8.53
N TYR A 27 -3.10 -12.22 -9.16
CA TYR A 27 -2.80 -12.04 -10.58
C TYR A 27 -1.43 -11.40 -10.80
N THR A 28 -0.99 -11.38 -12.05
CA THR A 28 0.16 -10.60 -12.50
C THR A 28 -0.33 -9.33 -13.20
N ALA A 29 0.19 -8.17 -12.79
CA ALA A 29 -0.04 -6.92 -13.49
C ALA A 29 1.19 -6.49 -14.28
N ILE A 30 0.96 -6.06 -15.52
CA ILE A 30 1.93 -5.40 -16.36
C ILE A 30 1.53 -3.94 -16.44
N LYS A 31 2.33 -3.03 -15.88
CA LYS A 31 1.92 -1.64 -15.65
C LYS A 31 2.96 -0.62 -16.05
N HIS A 32 2.50 0.62 -16.20
CA HIS A 32 3.36 1.79 -16.23
C HIS A 32 2.64 3.00 -15.67
N THR A 33 3.42 3.96 -15.19
CA THR A 33 2.93 5.24 -14.65
C THR A 33 3.49 6.40 -15.46
N GLY A 34 2.79 7.53 -15.50
CA GLY A 34 3.26 8.73 -16.18
C GLY A 34 2.93 9.98 -15.37
N GLY A 35 3.77 10.99 -15.46
CA GLY A 35 3.55 12.27 -14.80
C GLY A 35 4.29 13.41 -15.47
N ILE A 36 3.57 14.49 -15.75
CA ILE A 36 4.11 15.81 -16.09
C ILE A 36 3.35 16.88 -15.31
N ASN A 37 3.73 18.15 -15.43
CA ASN A 37 3.07 19.24 -14.71
C ASN A 37 1.56 19.29 -14.98
N GLY A 38 0.77 18.95 -13.96
CA GLY A 38 -0.69 18.96 -14.03
C GLY A 38 -1.32 17.73 -14.67
N PHE A 39 -0.54 16.71 -15.07
CA PHE A 39 -1.09 15.49 -15.66
C PHE A 39 -0.44 14.24 -15.09
N LEU A 40 -1.27 13.27 -14.72
CA LEU A 40 -0.86 11.98 -14.17
C LEU A 40 -1.56 10.85 -14.94
N ALA A 41 -0.87 9.72 -15.08
CA ALA A 41 -1.39 8.54 -15.74
C ALA A 41 -1.00 7.27 -14.98
N HIS A 42 -1.92 6.32 -14.93
CA HIS A 42 -1.63 4.96 -14.50
C HIS A 42 -2.39 3.99 -15.40
N ALA A 43 -1.69 3.00 -15.93
CA ALA A 43 -2.30 1.93 -16.69
C ALA A 43 -1.70 0.59 -16.33
N HIS A 44 -2.54 -0.44 -16.30
CA HIS A 44 -2.07 -1.81 -16.25
C HIS A 44 -2.89 -2.77 -17.11
N TYR A 45 -2.26 -3.89 -17.44
CA TYR A 45 -2.84 -5.02 -18.12
C TYR A 45 -2.71 -6.25 -17.23
N ILE A 46 -3.77 -7.06 -17.15
CA ILE A 46 -3.82 -8.31 -16.41
C ILE A 46 -4.05 -9.43 -17.43
N PRO A 47 -2.98 -10.07 -17.93
CA PRO A 47 -3.03 -11.04 -19.02
C PRO A 47 -4.00 -12.19 -18.77
N GLU A 48 -4.04 -12.70 -17.53
CA GLU A 48 -4.86 -13.84 -17.11
C GLU A 48 -6.35 -13.59 -17.29
N GLN A 49 -6.76 -12.32 -17.27
CA GLN A 49 -8.15 -11.89 -17.37
C GLN A 49 -8.43 -11.11 -18.66
N LYS A 50 -7.40 -10.90 -19.50
CA LYS A 50 -7.44 -10.02 -20.68
C LYS A 50 -8.02 -8.63 -20.35
N LEU A 51 -7.73 -8.13 -19.15
CA LEU A 51 -8.26 -6.88 -18.63
C LEU A 51 -7.21 -5.78 -18.73
N TYR A 52 -7.56 -4.67 -19.37
CA TYR A 52 -6.76 -3.45 -19.39
C TYR A 52 -7.51 -2.33 -18.69
N VAL A 53 -6.86 -1.64 -17.76
CA VAL A 53 -7.42 -0.50 -17.04
C VAL A 53 -6.45 0.66 -17.13
N ALA A 54 -6.92 1.79 -17.63
CA ALA A 54 -6.17 3.04 -17.71
C ALA A 54 -6.94 4.18 -17.05
N VAL A 55 -6.23 4.98 -16.27
CA VAL A 55 -6.74 6.19 -15.64
C VAL A 55 -5.81 7.34 -15.98
N LEU A 56 -6.38 8.41 -16.52
CA LEU A 56 -5.70 9.65 -16.86
C LEU A 56 -6.30 10.77 -16.01
N ALA A 57 -5.45 11.62 -15.46
CA ALA A 57 -5.84 12.74 -14.63
C ALA A 57 -5.16 14.02 -15.14
N ASN A 58 -5.91 15.10 -15.21
CA ASN A 58 -5.45 16.46 -15.54
C ASN A 58 -5.30 17.34 -14.28
N SER A 59 -4.94 16.73 -13.17
CA SER A 59 -4.64 17.42 -11.92
C SER A 59 -3.71 16.58 -11.06
N ASN A 60 -2.71 17.23 -10.44
CA ASN A 60 -1.84 16.60 -9.45
C ASN A 60 -2.57 16.23 -8.15
N HIS A 61 -3.80 16.71 -7.95
CA HIS A 61 -4.63 16.38 -6.79
C HIS A 61 -5.38 15.06 -6.93
N ILE A 62 -5.43 14.49 -8.14
CA ILE A 62 -6.09 13.22 -8.42
C ILE A 62 -5.03 12.12 -8.45
N ASN A 63 -5.16 11.11 -7.60
CA ASN A 63 -4.28 9.94 -7.63
C ASN A 63 -4.83 8.89 -8.63
N PRO A 64 -4.25 8.75 -9.84
CA PRO A 64 -4.75 7.78 -10.82
C PRO A 64 -4.51 6.33 -10.39
N ILE A 65 -3.49 6.06 -9.56
CA ILE A 65 -3.20 4.71 -9.05
C ILE A 65 -4.37 4.23 -8.18
N PHE A 66 -4.78 5.05 -7.22
CA PHE A 66 -5.90 4.75 -6.32
C PHE A 66 -7.21 4.44 -7.07
N ILE A 67 -7.53 5.24 -8.08
CA ILE A 67 -8.72 5.06 -8.91
C ILE A 67 -8.60 3.79 -9.74
N ASN A 68 -7.44 3.59 -10.39
CA ASN A 68 -7.19 2.43 -11.24
C ASN A 68 -7.33 1.13 -10.44
N GLU A 69 -6.68 1.02 -9.29
CA GLU A 69 -6.79 -0.13 -8.40
C GLU A 69 -8.23 -0.39 -7.94
N LYS A 70 -9.03 0.65 -7.66
CA LYS A 70 -10.45 0.49 -7.33
C LYS A 70 -11.28 -0.05 -8.50
N LEU A 71 -11.04 0.46 -9.71
CA LEU A 71 -11.71 -0.02 -10.92
C LEU A 71 -11.33 -1.48 -11.18
N THR A 72 -10.06 -1.83 -11.02
CA THR A 72 -9.55 -3.18 -11.17
C THR A 72 -10.13 -4.13 -10.14
N ALA A 73 -10.15 -3.72 -8.86
CA ALA A 73 -10.75 -4.53 -7.81
C ALA A 73 -12.23 -4.83 -8.10
N LYS A 74 -12.99 -3.81 -8.54
CA LYS A 74 -14.38 -3.97 -8.96
C LYS A 74 -14.53 -4.91 -10.15
N ALA A 75 -13.71 -4.76 -11.19
CA ALA A 75 -13.77 -5.59 -12.39
C ALA A 75 -13.43 -7.07 -12.12
N LEU A 76 -12.56 -7.34 -11.14
CA LEU A 76 -12.09 -8.68 -10.81
C LEU A 76 -12.80 -9.32 -9.60
N GLY A 77 -13.76 -8.62 -9.00
CA GLY A 77 -14.42 -9.07 -7.78
C GLY A 77 -13.49 -9.20 -6.58
N ILE A 78 -12.41 -8.40 -6.54
CA ILE A 78 -11.50 -8.34 -5.38
C ILE A 78 -12.19 -7.52 -4.29
N VAL A 79 -12.34 -8.13 -3.11
CA VAL A 79 -12.90 -7.48 -1.94
C VAL A 79 -11.82 -6.63 -1.27
N LEU A 80 -12.09 -5.33 -1.16
CA LEU A 80 -11.27 -4.39 -0.39
C LEU A 80 -11.86 -4.21 1.02
N PRO A 81 -11.03 -3.85 2.02
CA PRO A 81 -11.54 -3.41 3.31
C PRO A 81 -12.48 -2.22 3.18
N GLU A 82 -13.43 -2.11 4.10
CA GLU A 82 -14.27 -0.92 4.20
C GLU A 82 -13.44 0.23 4.77
N PHE A 83 -12.87 1.09 3.91
CA PHE A 83 -12.08 2.26 4.30
C PHE A 83 -12.95 3.38 4.89
N LYS A 84 -13.58 3.09 6.03
CA LYS A 84 -14.47 3.98 6.75
C LYS A 84 -13.81 4.45 8.03
N LYS A 85 -13.89 5.76 8.27
CA LYS A 85 -13.43 6.35 9.52
C LYS A 85 -14.30 5.85 10.68
N THR A 86 -13.63 5.44 11.75
CA THR A 86 -14.22 5.13 13.05
C THR A 86 -13.54 5.99 14.11
N ASP A 87 -14.33 6.63 14.95
CA ASP A 87 -13.79 7.40 16.08
C ASP A 87 -13.27 6.44 17.16
N VAL A 88 -12.04 6.69 17.61
CA VAL A 88 -11.34 5.89 18.61
C VAL A 88 -10.72 6.82 19.63
N THR A 89 -10.73 6.41 20.90
CA THR A 89 -10.12 7.22 21.96
C THR A 89 -8.62 7.02 22.00
N VAL A 90 -7.90 7.99 22.56
CA VAL A 90 -6.45 7.89 22.77
C VAL A 90 -6.09 6.66 23.61
N GLN A 91 -6.91 6.33 24.61
CA GLN A 91 -6.72 5.15 25.46
C GLN A 91 -6.84 3.84 24.67
N GLN A 92 -7.70 3.79 23.66
CA GLN A 92 -7.82 2.64 22.76
C GLN A 92 -6.65 2.53 21.78
N LEU A 93 -6.04 3.66 21.40
CA LEU A 93 -4.87 3.68 20.51
C LEU A 93 -3.56 3.41 21.24
N ALA A 94 -3.43 3.81 22.50
CA ALA A 94 -2.20 3.71 23.29
C ALA A 94 -1.47 2.35 23.17
N PRO A 95 -2.15 1.18 23.18
CA PRO A 95 -1.48 -0.12 23.06
C PRO A 95 -0.75 -0.32 21.72
N VAL A 96 -1.20 0.32 20.65
CA VAL A 96 -0.64 0.11 19.30
C VAL A 96 0.32 1.22 18.85
N LEU A 97 0.45 2.31 19.60
CA LEU A 97 1.44 3.35 19.34
C LEU A 97 2.86 2.86 19.62
N GLY A 98 3.84 3.52 19.01
CA GLY A 98 5.27 3.22 19.15
C GLY A 98 5.92 2.75 17.86
N ASP A 99 7.12 2.19 17.99
CA ASP A 99 7.97 1.82 16.89
C ASP A 99 7.83 0.34 16.52
N TYR A 100 7.85 0.07 15.22
CA TYR A 100 7.80 -1.28 14.66
C TYR A 100 8.97 -1.48 13.71
N ARG A 101 9.73 -2.54 13.91
CA ARG A 101 10.91 -2.88 13.10
C ARG A 101 10.52 -3.71 11.88
N ILE A 102 10.84 -3.21 10.70
CA ILE A 102 10.63 -3.89 9.41
C ILE A 102 11.85 -4.74 9.06
N ASP A 103 13.05 -4.18 9.20
CA ASP A 103 14.34 -4.84 8.94
C ASP A 103 15.43 -4.22 9.83
N GLU A 104 16.70 -4.57 9.62
CA GLU A 104 17.83 -4.11 10.44
C GLU A 104 17.96 -2.58 10.52
N ASN A 105 17.59 -1.87 9.46
CA ASN A 105 17.81 -0.43 9.34
C ASN A 105 16.50 0.38 9.24
N THR A 106 15.36 -0.31 9.14
CA THR A 106 14.08 0.32 8.88
C THR A 106 13.10 0.11 10.03
N LEU A 107 12.64 1.24 10.56
CA LEU A 107 11.53 1.33 11.50
C LEU A 107 10.33 2.02 10.85
N ARG A 108 9.16 1.72 11.40
CA ARG A 108 7.91 2.45 11.18
C ARG A 108 7.28 2.80 12.52
N SER A 109 7.15 4.09 12.78
CA SER A 109 6.55 4.64 14.00
C SER A 109 5.08 4.96 13.78
N LEU A 110 4.23 4.54 14.73
CA LEU A 110 2.87 5.08 14.90
C LEU A 110 2.86 6.14 16.00
N ILE A 111 2.50 7.35 15.60
CA ILE A 111 2.62 8.55 16.42
C ILE A 111 1.26 9.22 16.48
N PHE A 112 0.77 9.51 17.67
CA PHE A 112 -0.46 10.29 17.86
C PHE A 112 -0.10 11.65 18.45
N GLU A 113 -0.36 12.73 17.71
CA GLU A 113 -0.06 14.10 18.12
C GLU A 113 -1.12 15.07 17.58
N ASN A 114 -1.50 16.07 18.39
CA ASN A 114 -2.49 17.08 18.02
C ASN A 114 -3.78 16.47 17.42
N ASP A 115 -4.31 15.42 18.07
CA ASP A 115 -5.49 14.66 17.65
C ASP A 115 -5.42 13.98 16.27
N VAL A 116 -4.21 13.77 15.75
CA VAL A 116 -3.98 13.10 14.46
C VAL A 116 -3.02 11.93 14.63
N LEU A 117 -3.40 10.79 14.05
CA LEU A 117 -2.53 9.62 13.95
C LEU A 117 -1.65 9.73 12.70
N TYR A 118 -0.36 9.46 12.87
CA TYR A 118 0.64 9.47 11.81
C TYR A 118 1.39 8.14 11.77
N SER A 119 1.79 7.76 10.55
CA SER A 119 2.84 6.78 10.30
C SER A 119 4.09 7.51 9.81
N LYS A 120 5.25 7.16 10.34
CA LYS A 120 6.55 7.64 9.84
C LYS A 120 7.49 6.46 9.62
N ARG A 121 8.11 6.36 8.44
CA ARG A 121 9.17 5.37 8.18
C ARG A 121 10.54 6.04 8.36
N THR A 122 11.59 5.27 8.69
CA THR A 122 12.97 5.80 8.79
C THR A 122 13.32 6.71 7.62
N GLY A 123 13.80 7.92 7.90
CA GLY A 123 14.20 8.91 6.89
C GLY A 123 13.06 9.61 6.14
N GLY A 124 11.80 9.22 6.34
CA GLY A 124 10.63 9.81 5.66
C GLY A 124 9.83 10.79 6.51
N ASP A 125 8.91 11.49 5.86
CA ASP A 125 7.96 12.40 6.50
C ASP A 125 6.82 11.66 7.22
N LYS A 126 6.16 12.38 8.16
CA LYS A 126 4.94 11.89 8.79
C LYS A 126 3.80 11.88 7.77
N THR A 127 3.17 10.72 7.61
CA THR A 127 1.99 10.57 6.77
C THR A 127 0.76 10.35 7.64
N LYS A 128 -0.31 11.12 7.40
CA LYS A 128 -1.57 10.99 8.15
C LYS A 128 -2.21 9.62 7.93
N LEU A 129 -2.77 9.08 8.99
CA LEU A 129 -3.58 7.87 8.99
C LEU A 129 -5.00 8.19 9.45
N ILE A 130 -5.97 7.45 8.92
CA ILE A 130 -7.35 7.47 9.38
C ILE A 130 -7.66 6.13 10.05
N THR A 131 -8.36 6.20 11.17
CA THR A 131 -8.72 5.06 12.02
C THR A 131 -9.90 4.30 11.44
N MET A 132 -9.77 2.98 11.29
CA MET A 132 -10.87 2.07 10.96
C MET A 132 -11.35 1.32 12.21
N SER A 133 -10.42 1.02 13.11
CA SER A 133 -10.67 0.44 14.43
C SER A 133 -9.54 0.85 15.38
N LYS A 134 -9.53 0.30 16.61
CA LYS A 134 -8.43 0.46 17.58
C LYS A 134 -7.07 -0.06 17.10
N ASN A 135 -7.04 -0.92 16.08
CA ASN A 135 -5.84 -1.60 15.59
C ASN A 135 -5.74 -1.69 14.06
N SER A 136 -6.58 -0.95 13.33
CA SER A 136 -6.52 -0.90 11.87
C SER A 136 -6.71 0.52 11.35
N PHE A 137 -5.92 0.87 10.34
CA PHE A 137 -5.74 2.25 9.86
C PHE A 137 -5.56 2.26 8.35
N TYR A 138 -5.95 3.32 7.67
CA TYR A 138 -5.71 3.48 6.24
C TYR A 138 -5.11 4.84 5.90
N TYR A 139 -4.43 4.86 4.76
CA TYR A 139 -3.86 6.09 4.21
C TYR A 139 -4.91 6.76 3.30
N PRO A 140 -5.23 8.05 3.52
CA PRO A 140 -6.18 8.76 2.68
C PRO A 140 -5.74 8.77 1.21
N ASN A 141 -6.71 8.76 0.29
CA ASN A 141 -6.47 8.77 -1.17
C ASN A 141 -5.57 7.61 -1.68
N SER A 142 -5.65 6.45 -1.02
CA SER A 142 -4.96 5.22 -1.42
C SER A 142 -5.77 3.98 -1.02
N ASN A 143 -5.39 2.81 -1.52
CA ASN A 143 -5.89 1.52 -1.02
C ASN A 143 -4.94 0.88 0.00
N ASN A 144 -4.02 1.67 0.58
CA ASN A 144 -3.03 1.18 1.53
C ASN A 144 -3.60 1.22 2.94
N TYR A 145 -3.35 0.16 3.70
CA TYR A 145 -3.81 0.05 5.08
C TYR A 145 -2.86 -0.75 5.97
N LEU A 146 -3.06 -0.60 7.26
CA LEU A 146 -2.32 -1.23 8.35
C LEU A 146 -3.30 -2.01 9.21
N VAL A 147 -2.92 -3.22 9.62
CA VAL A 147 -3.59 -3.98 10.67
C VAL A 147 -2.55 -4.42 11.68
N ILE A 148 -2.84 -4.29 12.97
CA ILE A 148 -1.94 -4.68 14.05
C ILE A 148 -2.57 -5.81 14.84
N GLU A 149 -1.84 -6.93 14.92
CA GLU A 149 -2.30 -8.18 15.52
C GLU A 149 -1.21 -8.72 16.46
N GLN A 150 -1.58 -9.57 17.40
CA GLN A 150 -0.59 -10.31 18.18
C GLN A 150 -0.17 -11.58 17.44
N ASN A 151 1.13 -11.85 17.38
CA ASN A 151 1.64 -13.13 16.93
C ASN A 151 1.50 -14.21 18.03
N SER A 152 1.89 -15.44 17.72
CA SER A 152 1.86 -16.57 18.67
C SER A 152 2.74 -16.37 19.91
N GLN A 153 3.66 -15.40 19.89
CA GLN A 153 4.54 -15.03 21.01
C GLN A 153 4.00 -13.83 21.81
N GLY A 154 2.79 -13.34 21.48
CA GLY A 154 2.17 -12.18 22.13
C GLY A 154 2.72 -10.82 21.70
N GLN A 155 3.65 -10.77 20.75
CA GLN A 155 4.21 -9.52 20.22
C GLN A 155 3.24 -8.89 19.22
N LEU A 156 3.14 -7.57 19.24
CA LEU A 156 2.36 -6.84 18.24
C LEU A 156 3.12 -6.81 16.90
N VAL A 157 2.45 -7.26 15.86
CA VAL A 157 2.92 -7.27 14.48
C VAL A 157 2.02 -6.36 13.66
N MET A 158 2.62 -5.35 13.05
CA MET A 158 1.98 -4.48 12.09
C MET A 158 2.11 -5.07 10.69
N LYS A 159 0.97 -5.33 10.06
CA LYS A 159 0.86 -5.78 8.68
C LYS A 159 0.46 -4.61 7.79
N TYR A 160 1.35 -4.20 6.89
CA TYR A 160 1.10 -3.16 5.90
C TYR A 160 0.73 -3.76 4.55
N PHE A 161 -0.48 -3.46 4.09
CA PHE A 161 -0.98 -3.87 2.78
C PHE A 161 -0.90 -2.68 1.82
N SER A 162 -0.31 -2.92 0.64
CA SER A 162 -0.12 -1.91 -0.39
C SER A 162 -1.00 -2.21 -1.61
N GLY A 163 -1.79 -1.23 -2.05
CA GLY A 163 -2.65 -1.32 -3.21
C GLY A 163 -3.63 -2.50 -3.09
N LEU A 164 -3.50 -3.46 -4.00
CA LEU A 164 -4.29 -4.70 -4.02
C LEU A 164 -3.50 -5.94 -3.57
N SER A 165 -2.31 -5.77 -2.98
CA SER A 165 -1.49 -6.89 -2.51
C SER A 165 -2.18 -7.65 -1.37
N THR A 166 -2.14 -8.97 -1.45
CA THR A 166 -2.56 -9.87 -0.36
C THR A 166 -1.43 -10.20 0.62
N THR A 167 -0.19 -9.90 0.23
CA THR A 167 1.00 -10.16 1.06
C THR A 167 1.41 -8.85 1.73
N PRO A 168 1.27 -8.73 3.06
CA PRO A 168 1.67 -7.54 3.75
C PRO A 168 3.19 -7.48 3.95
N THR A 169 3.73 -6.27 4.07
CA THR A 169 5.02 -6.08 4.74
C THR A 169 4.77 -6.09 6.24
N GLU A 170 5.46 -6.97 6.96
CA GLU A 170 5.32 -7.09 8.41
C GLU A 170 6.37 -6.23 9.13
N ALA A 171 6.01 -5.73 10.31
CA ALA A 171 6.90 -5.03 11.21
C ALA A 171 6.58 -5.41 12.66
N ILE A 172 7.58 -5.76 13.46
CA ILE A 172 7.41 -6.23 14.83
C ILE A 172 7.62 -5.08 15.80
N LYS A 173 6.71 -4.90 16.76
CA LYS A 173 6.80 -3.86 17.78
C LYS A 173 8.07 -4.04 18.62
N ILE A 174 8.76 -2.93 18.89
CA ILE A 174 9.93 -2.88 19.78
C ILE A 174 9.56 -2.39 21.18
#